data_AF-A0A496E3F8-F1
#
_entry.id   AF-A0A496E3F8-F1
#
_cell.length_a   1.000
_cell.length_b   1.000
_cell.length_c   1.000
_cell.angle_alpha   90.00
_cell.angle_beta   90.00
_cell.angle_gamma   90.00
#
_symmetry.space_group_name_H-M   'P 1'
#
loop_
_entity.id
_entity.type
_entity.pdbx_description
1 polymer ?
#
loop_
_entity_poly.entity_id
_entity_poly.type
_entity_poly.pdbx_seq_one_letter_code
_entity_poly.pdbx_strand_id
1 'polypeptide(L)'
;MDIPRNYHLEDKVEYIIALVNEERMIRLSGVKGIEIRFTGLRDGEKLYEEVLNEEETFKPTFHPKIKIAQVRAYDYADANLRIDALVHACAVEGDMQIVKRMKEIVPEFKSQHSKYEVLDE
;
A
#
# COMPACT_ATOMS: atom_id res chain seq x y z
N MET A 1 -1.33 2.36 -27.79
CA MET A 1 -2.02 2.27 -26.49
C MET A 1 -2.34 0.80 -26.29
N ASP A 2 -1.39 0.02 -25.78
CA ASP A 2 -1.59 -1.39 -25.46
C ASP A 2 -1.60 -1.51 -23.94
N ILE A 3 -2.79 -1.38 -23.36
CA ILE A 3 -3.00 -1.77 -21.97
C ILE A 3 -2.97 -3.31 -21.99
N PRO A 4 -2.03 -3.97 -21.29
CA PRO A 4 -1.96 -5.42 -21.27
C PRO A 4 -3.31 -6.03 -20.85
N ARG A 5 -3.76 -7.08 -21.54
CA ARG A 5 -5.11 -7.65 -21.38
C ARG A 5 -5.42 -8.22 -20.00
N ASN A 6 -4.44 -8.35 -19.10
CA ASN A 6 -4.57 -9.05 -17.82
C ASN A 6 -4.90 -8.16 -16.61
N TYR A 7 -5.22 -6.88 -16.80
CA TYR A 7 -5.63 -6.00 -15.70
C TYR A 7 -7.13 -6.11 -15.41
N HIS A 8 -7.50 -6.16 -14.12
CA HIS A 8 -8.87 -6.07 -13.67
C HIS A 8 -9.47 -4.72 -14.11
N LEU A 9 -10.81 -4.66 -14.23
CA LEU A 9 -11.49 -3.46 -14.75
C LEU A 9 -11.20 -2.20 -13.91
N GLU A 10 -10.98 -2.41 -12.62
CA GLU A 10 -10.70 -1.38 -11.61
C GLU A 10 -9.30 -0.76 -11.82
N ASP A 11 -8.29 -1.59 -12.13
CA ASP A 11 -6.92 -1.14 -12.42
C ASP A 11 -6.85 -0.19 -13.62
N LYS A 12 -7.76 -0.36 -14.59
CA LYS A 12 -7.81 0.50 -15.79
C LYS A 12 -8.28 1.91 -15.49
N VAL A 13 -9.13 2.10 -14.48
CA VAL A 13 -9.68 3.42 -14.12
C VAL A 13 -8.57 4.28 -13.52
N GLU A 14 -7.75 3.72 -12.64
CA GLU A 14 -6.69 4.48 -11.97
C GLU A 14 -5.57 4.87 -12.93
N TYR A 15 -5.25 4.00 -13.88
CA TYR A 15 -4.31 4.32 -14.95
C TYR A 15 -4.73 5.53 -15.77
N ILE A 16 -6.04 5.66 -16.02
CA ILE A 16 -6.61 6.81 -16.70
C ILE A 16 -6.47 8.06 -15.84
N ILE A 17 -6.68 7.97 -14.52
CA ILE A 17 -6.50 9.09 -13.59
C ILE A 17 -5.03 9.56 -13.57
N ALA A 18 -4.08 8.62 -13.46
CA ALA A 18 -2.65 8.92 -13.50
C ALA A 18 -2.26 9.63 -14.81
N LEU A 19 -2.72 9.11 -15.95
CA LEU A 19 -2.50 9.72 -17.26
C LEU A 19 -3.05 11.15 -17.33
N VAL A 20 -4.29 11.36 -16.89
CA VAL A 20 -4.95 12.68 -16.90
C VAL A 20 -4.17 13.68 -16.03
N ASN A 21 -3.66 13.23 -14.88
CA ASN A 21 -2.85 14.05 -14.00
C ASN A 21 -1.51 14.43 -14.64
N GLU A 22 -0.79 13.47 -15.23
CA GLU A 22 0.48 13.72 -15.93
C GLU A 22 0.29 14.67 -17.11
N GLU A 23 -0.72 14.45 -17.95
CA GLU A 23 -1.06 15.35 -19.06
C GLU A 23 -1.39 16.77 -18.56
N ARG A 24 -2.07 16.89 -17.42
CA ARG A 24 -2.34 18.19 -16.79
C ARG A 24 -1.04 18.85 -16.31
N MET A 25 -0.14 18.10 -15.68
CA MET A 25 1.15 18.63 -15.20
C MET A 25 2.05 19.08 -16.36
N ILE A 26 2.13 18.30 -17.44
CA ILE A 26 2.87 18.66 -18.66
C ILE A 26 2.31 19.95 -19.25
N ARG A 27 0.98 20.07 -19.39
CA ARG A 27 0.34 21.30 -19.87
C ARG A 27 0.64 22.50 -18.98
N LEU A 28 0.56 22.35 -17.66
CA LEU A 28 0.85 23.42 -16.71
C LEU A 28 2.32 23.83 -16.71
N SER A 29 3.23 22.92 -17.02
CA SER A 29 4.66 23.21 -17.12
C SER A 29 5.05 24.03 -18.35
N GLY A 30 4.19 24.07 -19.38
CA GLY A 30 4.49 24.71 -20.66
C GLY A 30 5.50 23.97 -21.54
N VAL A 31 6.06 22.85 -21.06
CA VAL A 31 7.00 22.01 -21.79
C VAL A 31 6.26 21.15 -22.82
N LYS A 32 6.81 21.06 -24.02
CA LYS A 32 6.28 20.24 -25.13
C LYS A 32 7.20 19.07 -25.42
N GLY A 33 6.64 18.00 -25.99
CA GLY A 33 7.42 16.84 -26.42
C GLY A 33 7.78 15.86 -25.30
N ILE A 34 7.07 15.89 -24.18
CA ILE A 34 7.19 14.89 -23.13
C ILE A 34 6.38 13.66 -23.53
N GLU A 35 7.03 12.51 -23.65
CA GLU A 35 6.39 11.23 -23.88
C GLU A 35 6.02 10.60 -22.53
N ILE A 36 4.76 10.19 -22.39
CA ILE A 36 4.30 9.41 -21.25
C ILE A 36 4.50 7.93 -21.56
N ARG A 37 5.30 7.25 -20.75
CA ARG A 37 5.54 5.81 -20.86
C ARG A 37 5.17 5.10 -19.58
N PHE A 38 4.59 3.95 -19.79
CA PHE A 38 3.98 3.14 -18.79
C PHE A 38 4.86 1.92 -18.52
N THR A 39 5.40 1.82 -17.31
CA THR A 39 6.37 0.77 -16.93
C THR A 39 5.77 -0.38 -16.14
N GLY A 40 4.47 -0.31 -15.83
CA GLY A 40 3.82 -1.21 -14.88
C GLY A 40 4.06 -0.81 -13.43
N LEU A 41 3.46 -1.57 -12.52
CA LEU A 41 3.60 -1.38 -11.07
C LEU A 41 4.91 -1.97 -10.57
N ARG A 42 5.42 -1.40 -9.49
CA ARG A 42 6.57 -1.93 -8.76
C ARG A 42 6.12 -3.00 -7.77
N ASP A 43 7.06 -3.83 -7.34
CA ASP A 43 6.80 -4.85 -6.34
C ASP A 43 6.26 -4.22 -5.04
N GLY A 44 5.07 -4.64 -4.61
CA GLY A 44 4.43 -4.10 -3.41
C GLY A 44 3.60 -2.82 -3.62
N GLU A 45 3.53 -2.30 -4.84
CA GLU A 45 2.78 -1.08 -5.14
C GLU A 45 1.29 -1.38 -5.30
N LYS A 46 0.45 -0.71 -4.49
CA LYS A 46 -1.01 -0.75 -4.63
C LYS A 46 -1.44 0.26 -5.70
N LEU A 47 -2.40 -0.12 -6.55
CA LEU A 47 -3.04 0.82 -7.48
C LEU A 47 -3.94 1.81 -6.76
N TYR A 48 -4.68 1.35 -5.75
CA TYR A 48 -5.56 2.18 -4.94
C TYR A 48 -5.23 2.04 -3.46
N GLU A 49 -5.33 3.15 -2.75
CA GLU A 49 -5.30 3.16 -1.29
C GLU A 49 -6.71 2.95 -0.76
N GLU A 50 -6.85 2.07 0.22
CA GLU A 50 -8.09 1.97 0.99
C GLU A 50 -8.22 3.24 1.83
N VAL A 51 -9.26 4.04 1.58
CA VAL A 51 -9.42 5.35 2.24
C VAL A 51 -9.54 5.17 3.76
N LEU A 52 -10.22 4.11 4.18
CA LEU A 52 -10.34 3.60 5.55
C LEU A 52 -10.64 2.11 5.45
N ASN A 53 -10.06 1.28 6.32
CA ASN A 53 -10.41 -0.15 6.36
C ASN A 53 -11.88 -0.30 6.75
N GLU A 54 -12.64 -1.15 6.04
CA GLU A 54 -14.07 -1.37 6.32
C GLU A 54 -14.33 -1.90 7.74
N GLU A 55 -13.32 -2.53 8.35
CA GLU A 55 -13.35 -3.03 9.72
C GLU A 55 -13.00 -1.97 10.78
N GLU A 56 -12.52 -0.79 10.39
CA GLU A 56 -12.20 0.27 11.35
C GLU A 56 -13.48 0.89 11.91
N THR A 57 -13.69 0.71 13.20
CA THR A 57 -14.82 1.34 13.90
C THR A 57 -14.43 2.76 14.29
N PHE A 58 -15.28 3.76 14.02
CA PHE A 58 -14.99 5.16 14.33
C PHE A 58 -15.87 5.70 15.44
N LYS A 59 -15.34 6.65 16.21
CA LYS A 59 -16.12 7.52 17.09
C LYS A 59 -16.22 8.93 16.48
N PRO A 60 -17.42 9.54 16.46
CA PRO A 60 -17.57 10.91 15.99
C PRO A 60 -16.85 11.87 16.94
N THR A 61 -16.43 13.01 16.41
CA THR A 61 -15.97 14.16 17.21
C THR A 61 -16.98 15.31 17.10
N PHE A 62 -16.69 16.43 17.76
CA PHE A 62 -17.48 17.65 17.59
C PHE A 62 -17.51 18.15 16.14
N HIS A 63 -16.44 17.92 15.35
CA HIS A 63 -16.38 18.37 13.97
C HIS A 63 -16.77 17.24 13.01
N PRO A 64 -17.71 17.46 12.06
CA PRO A 64 -18.27 16.38 11.22
C PRO A 64 -17.26 15.74 10.26
N LYS A 65 -16.14 16.42 9.97
CA LYS A 65 -15.05 15.88 9.13
C LYS A 65 -13.92 15.21 9.91
N ILE A 66 -13.97 15.19 11.25
CA ILE A 66 -12.93 14.62 12.10
C ILE A 66 -13.53 13.42 12.83
N LYS A 67 -12.90 12.25 12.68
CA LYS A 67 -13.31 10.99 13.30
C LYS A 67 -12.13 10.42 14.10
N ILE A 68 -12.41 9.70 15.19
CA ILE A 68 -11.39 8.97 15.96
C ILE A 68 -11.48 7.50 15.60
N ALA A 69 -10.41 6.93 15.03
CA ALA A 69 -10.33 5.50 14.76
C ALA A 69 -10.22 4.73 16.08
N GLN A 70 -11.01 3.67 16.24
CA GLN A 70 -10.86 2.73 17.34
C GLN A 70 -9.80 1.71 16.95
N VAL A 71 -8.62 1.85 17.53
CA VAL A 71 -7.52 0.92 17.34
C VAL A 71 -7.55 -0.19 18.40
N ARG A 72 -7.07 -1.37 18.04
CA ARG A 72 -6.85 -2.46 19.00
C ARG A 72 -5.76 -2.03 19.99
N ALA A 73 -5.97 -2.31 21.27
CA ALA A 73 -4.94 -2.14 22.28
C ALA A 73 -4.06 -3.40 22.30
N TYR A 74 -2.75 -3.20 22.18
CA TYR A 74 -1.75 -4.26 22.31
C TYR A 74 -1.02 -4.12 23.64
N ASP A 75 -0.58 -5.25 24.21
CA ASP A 75 0.32 -5.21 25.36
C ASP A 75 1.68 -4.65 24.91
N TYR A 76 2.15 -3.62 25.61
CA TYR A 76 3.37 -2.90 25.23
C TYR A 76 4.61 -3.79 25.32
N ALA A 77 4.67 -4.69 26.30
CA ALA A 77 5.82 -5.59 26.45
C ALA A 77 5.86 -6.64 25.34
N ASP A 78 4.71 -7.23 24.97
CA ASP A 78 4.62 -8.15 23.82
C ASP A 78 4.97 -7.45 22.50
N ALA A 79 4.46 -6.23 22.27
CA ALA A 79 4.75 -5.46 21.08
C ALA A 79 6.25 -5.16 20.94
N ASN A 80 6.90 -4.69 22.02
CA ASN A 80 8.35 -4.45 22.03
C ASN A 80 9.15 -5.72 21.77
N LEU A 81 8.78 -6.84 22.39
CA LEU A 81 9.49 -8.11 22.20
C LEU A 81 9.46 -8.54 20.73
N ARG A 82 8.30 -8.42 20.06
CA ARG A 82 8.15 -8.74 18.64
C ARG A 82 8.93 -7.80 17.74
N ILE A 83 8.95 -6.50 18.05
CA ILE A 83 9.73 -5.49 17.32
C ILE A 83 11.23 -5.78 17.47
N ASP A 84 11.72 -6.04 18.68
CA ASP A 84 13.13 -6.36 18.93
C ASP A 84 13.54 -7.63 18.17
N ALA A 85 12.68 -8.65 18.15
CA ALA A 85 12.92 -9.86 17.37
C ALA A 85 12.98 -9.58 15.86
N LEU A 86 12.12 -8.71 15.33
CA LEU A 86 12.14 -8.30 13.92
C LEU A 86 13.43 -7.54 13.59
N VAL A 87 13.85 -6.61 14.45
CA VAL A 87 15.10 -5.84 14.28
C VAL A 87 16.31 -6.77 14.25
N HIS A 88 16.37 -7.77 15.14
CA HIS A 88 17.43 -8.77 15.12
C HIS A 88 17.40 -9.60 13.84
N ALA A 89 16.21 -10.02 13.38
CA ALA A 89 16.05 -10.78 12.14
C ALA A 89 16.55 -10.01 10.91
N CYS A 90 16.35 -8.69 10.87
CA CYS A 90 16.86 -7.84 9.78
C CYS A 90 18.40 -7.86 9.64
N ALA A 91 19.13 -8.18 10.72
CA ALA A 91 20.59 -8.24 10.70
C ALA A 91 21.15 -9.60 10.24
N VAL A 92 20.37 -10.68 10.37
CA VAL A 92 20.88 -12.05 10.22
C VAL A 92 20.09 -12.92 9.24
N GLU A 93 18.92 -12.46 8.79
CA GLU A 93 18.02 -13.23 7.94
C GLU A 93 17.77 -12.57 6.59
N GLY A 94 17.22 -13.34 5.64
CA GLY A 94 16.85 -12.85 4.32
C GLY A 94 15.42 -12.31 4.25
N ASP A 95 15.13 -11.54 3.20
CA ASP A 95 13.88 -10.77 3.06
C ASP A 95 12.59 -11.58 3.30
N MET A 96 12.51 -12.84 2.84
CA MET A 96 11.30 -13.66 3.05
C MET A 96 10.99 -13.89 4.53
N GLN A 97 11.99 -14.10 5.37
CA GLN A 97 11.78 -14.34 6.79
C GLN A 97 11.45 -13.06 7.54
N ILE A 98 12.01 -11.93 7.09
CA ILE A 98 11.69 -10.60 7.62
C ILE A 98 10.23 -10.28 7.31
N VAL A 99 9.81 -10.42 6.05
CA VAL A 99 8.42 -10.15 5.63
C VAL A 99 7.44 -11.12 6.29
N LYS A 100 7.82 -12.39 6.48
CA LYS A 100 6.99 -13.34 7.24
C LYS A 100 6.76 -12.88 8.68
N ARG A 101 7.82 -12.51 9.41
CA ARG A 101 7.68 -11.98 10.78
C ARG A 101 6.88 -10.68 10.82
N MET A 102 7.05 -9.81 9.83
CA MET A 102 6.25 -8.59 9.73
C MET A 102 4.75 -8.92 9.61
N LYS A 103 4.39 -9.93 8.83
CA LYS A 103 2.99 -10.42 8.71
C LYS A 103 2.45 -11.02 10.02
N GLU A 104 3.29 -11.62 10.84
CA GLU A 104 2.90 -12.10 12.18
C GLU A 104 2.60 -10.94 13.16
N ILE A 105 3.24 -9.77 12.96
CA ILE A 105 2.99 -8.56 13.77
C ILE A 105 1.78 -7.79 13.24
N VAL A 106 1.61 -7.73 11.92
CA VAL A 106 0.53 -7.02 11.23
C VAL A 106 -0.22 -8.02 10.34
N PRO A 107 -1.18 -8.79 10.88
CA PRO A 107 -1.90 -9.82 10.14
C PRO A 107 -2.72 -9.25 8.96
N GLU A 108 -3.09 -7.98 9.03
CA GLU A 108 -3.80 -7.29 7.96
C GLU A 108 -2.89 -6.93 6.77
N PHE A 109 -1.56 -7.08 6.90
CA PHE A 109 -0.62 -6.76 5.83
C PHE A 109 -0.66 -7.84 4.74
N LYS A 110 -1.41 -7.55 3.67
CA LYS A 110 -1.42 -8.33 2.44
C LYS A 110 -0.42 -7.77 1.42
N SER A 111 0.47 -8.63 0.93
CA SER A 111 1.40 -8.25 -0.13
C SER A 111 0.65 -8.22 -1.46
N GLN A 112 0.81 -7.16 -2.23
CA GLN A 112 0.22 -7.04 -3.57
C GLN A 112 1.34 -6.87 -4.59
N HIS A 113 1.19 -7.54 -5.73
CA HIS A 113 2.16 -7.52 -6.83
C HIS A 113 3.58 -7.83 -6.38
N SER A 114 3.78 -8.81 -5.50
CA SER A 114 5.10 -9.07 -4.91
C SER A 114 5.37 -10.54 -4.65
N LYS A 115 6.64 -10.94 -4.67
CA LYS A 115 7.10 -12.30 -4.33
C LYS A 115 6.68 -12.76 -2.92
N TYR A 116 6.28 -11.83 -2.06
CA TYR A 116 5.83 -12.10 -0.69
C TYR A 116 4.36 -12.52 -0.59
N GLU A 117 3.60 -12.49 -1.69
CA GLU A 117 2.20 -12.97 -1.75
C GLU A 117 2.06 -14.41 -1.26
N VAL A 118 3.08 -15.25 -1.47
CA VAL A 118 3.11 -16.64 -0.97
C VAL A 118 3.09 -16.75 0.56
N LEU A 119 3.31 -15.64 1.27
CA LEU A 119 3.24 -15.55 2.74
C LEU A 119 1.90 -14.99 3.23
N ASP A 120 0.99 -14.61 2.34
CA ASP A 120 -0.35 -14.16 2.71
C ASP A 120 -1.25 -15.36 3.01
N GLU A 121 -1.42 -15.68 4.30
CA GLU A 121 -2.43 -16.64 4.79
C GLU A 121 -3.78 -15.98 5.02
#